data_AF-A0A7C4MC31-F1
#
_entry.id   AF-A0A7C4MC31-F1
#
_cell.length_a   1.000
_cell.length_b   1.000
_cell.length_c   1.000
_cell.angle_alpha   90.00
_cell.angle_beta   90.00
_cell.angle_gamma   90.00
#
_symmetry.space_group_name_H-M   'P 1'
#
loop_
_entity.id
_entity.type
_entity.pdbx_description
1 polymer ?
#
loop_
_entity_poly.entity_id
_entity_poly.type
_entity_poly.pdbx_seq_one_letter_code
_entity_poly.pdbx_strand_id
1 'polypeptide(L)'
;MASGELIELLKKFTPIEFTEDNFVNSPPLLIIEKTNGQDLVIVARNSRTVNLLEELSYKNYMKKLREDVYSIKRLSMIDALYRFLWIARISWKNEEVYLLWALINSHLKTSDPESLKSTLLREFNVELEKCLSKLNINFVQDYNKFSELLFSRLDQQLSKIPPVLLQKIVDYLCVHGELTVEELSRRIIEEGVSISTLYKVLSRLKKANYIRVVKHVRISSRGPMRELLTSNCNKCLYNYSSHDICYKSSLNQLSAILYAFYNKPLTSKDLEKLYIEFKSIPYPQRVIKRINDILVSLSIIRSRLEDKLTSSILHRIQDTTGINII
;
A
#
# COMPACT_ATOMS: atom_id res chain seq x y z
N MET A 1 -5.59 -18.21 7.47
CA MET A 1 -4.58 -19.15 6.99
C MET A 1 -4.07 -18.67 5.65
N ALA A 2 -2.80 -18.30 5.64
CA ALA A 2 -2.04 -18.02 4.43
C ALA A 2 -2.17 -19.22 3.48
N SER A 3 -2.47 -18.96 2.22
CA SER A 3 -2.55 -20.02 1.21
C SER A 3 -1.17 -20.63 0.96
N GLY A 4 -1.12 -21.90 0.55
CA GLY A 4 0.13 -22.55 0.17
C GLY A 4 0.87 -21.77 -0.93
N GLU A 5 0.11 -21.20 -1.88
CA GLU A 5 0.63 -20.32 -2.92
C GLU A 5 1.35 -19.07 -2.36
N LEU A 6 0.80 -18.44 -1.31
CA LEU A 6 1.43 -17.28 -0.69
C LEU A 6 2.73 -17.67 0.02
N ILE A 7 2.73 -18.80 0.73
CA ILE A 7 3.91 -19.31 1.43
C ILE A 7 5.03 -19.61 0.42
N GLU A 8 4.70 -20.18 -0.73
CA GLU A 8 5.66 -20.43 -1.82
C GLU A 8 6.27 -19.12 -2.34
N LEU A 9 5.47 -18.07 -2.54
CA LEU A 9 5.99 -16.75 -2.93
C LEU A 9 6.92 -16.16 -1.87
N LEU A 10 6.53 -16.23 -0.58
CA LEU A 10 7.35 -15.71 0.54
C LEU A 10 8.65 -16.49 0.73
N LYS A 11 8.68 -17.78 0.37
CA LYS A 11 9.89 -18.63 0.37
C LYS A 11 10.84 -18.29 -0.77
N LYS A 12 10.30 -18.05 -1.96
CA LYS A 12 11.07 -17.84 -3.19
C LYS A 12 11.67 -16.45 -3.28
N PHE A 13 10.91 -15.44 -2.87
CA PHE A 13 11.32 -14.05 -2.89
C PHE A 13 11.71 -13.54 -1.51
N THR A 14 12.61 -12.57 -1.48
CA THR A 14 13.16 -11.99 -0.26
C THR A 14 12.77 -10.52 -0.12
N PRO A 15 12.64 -10.01 1.12
CA PRO A 15 12.32 -8.60 1.34
C PRO A 15 13.35 -7.61 0.77
N ILE A 16 14.62 -8.02 0.62
CA ILE A 16 15.67 -7.16 0.05
C ILE A 16 15.52 -6.97 -1.47
N GLU A 17 15.05 -8.01 -2.18
CA GLU A 17 14.76 -7.89 -3.61
C GLU A 17 13.58 -6.96 -3.88
N PHE A 18 12.64 -6.89 -2.94
CA PHE A 18 11.42 -6.12 -3.03
C PHE A 18 11.47 -4.85 -2.18
N THR A 19 12.61 -4.17 -2.06
CA THR A 19 12.65 -2.82 -1.45
C THR A 19 11.86 -1.81 -2.29
N GLU A 20 11.48 -0.69 -1.69
CA GLU A 20 10.76 0.39 -2.39
C GLU A 20 11.51 0.84 -3.65
N ASP A 21 12.83 1.05 -3.55
CA ASP A 21 13.65 1.49 -4.67
C ASP A 21 13.70 0.46 -5.80
N ASN A 22 13.86 -0.83 -5.48
CA ASN A 22 13.84 -1.89 -6.48
C ASN A 22 12.46 -2.04 -7.11
N PHE A 23 11.40 -2.01 -6.31
CA PHE A 23 10.04 -2.16 -6.81
C PHE A 23 9.64 -1.04 -7.78
N VAL A 24 10.13 0.18 -7.56
CA VAL A 24 9.84 1.34 -8.42
C VAL A 24 10.72 1.37 -9.67
N ASN A 25 12.03 1.23 -9.52
CA ASN A 25 12.97 1.51 -10.61
C ASN A 25 13.34 0.27 -11.42
N SER A 26 13.31 -0.90 -10.79
CA SER A 26 13.81 -2.16 -11.34
C SER A 26 13.05 -3.36 -10.78
N PRO A 27 11.69 -3.38 -10.87
CA PRO A 27 10.91 -4.38 -10.18
C PRO A 27 11.31 -5.79 -10.62
N PRO A 28 11.50 -6.74 -9.70
CA PRO A 28 11.84 -8.11 -10.08
C PRO A 28 10.75 -8.76 -10.96
N LEU A 29 9.49 -8.33 -10.77
CA LEU A 29 8.31 -8.79 -11.49
C LEU A 29 7.55 -7.59 -12.09
N LEU A 30 7.32 -7.59 -13.40
CA LEU A 30 6.34 -6.70 -14.03
C LEU A 30 5.02 -7.46 -14.19
N ILE A 31 3.92 -6.89 -13.70
CA ILE A 31 2.59 -7.51 -13.76
C ILE A 31 1.73 -6.74 -14.75
N ILE A 32 1.20 -7.47 -15.72
CA ILE A 32 0.32 -6.96 -16.76
C ILE A 32 -1.02 -7.65 -16.60
N GLU A 33 -2.03 -6.89 -16.18
CA GLU A 33 -3.41 -7.38 -16.11
C GLU A 33 -4.01 -7.35 -17.52
N LYS A 34 -4.49 -8.50 -18.01
CA LYS A 34 -5.29 -8.49 -19.25
C LYS A 34 -6.66 -7.87 -18.95
N THR A 35 -7.22 -7.18 -19.94
CA THR A 35 -8.51 -6.47 -19.88
C THR A 35 -9.69 -7.34 -19.41
N ASN A 36 -9.57 -8.66 -19.43
CA ASN A 36 -10.67 -9.57 -19.06
C ASN A 36 -10.54 -10.09 -17.61
N GLY A 37 -9.61 -9.55 -16.81
CA GLY A 37 -9.51 -9.76 -15.35
C GLY A 37 -9.14 -11.16 -14.84
N GLN A 38 -9.21 -12.19 -15.70
CA GLN A 38 -9.01 -13.60 -15.34
C GLN A 38 -7.59 -14.12 -15.60
N ASP A 39 -6.84 -13.45 -16.47
CA ASP A 39 -5.48 -13.82 -16.84
C ASP A 39 -4.52 -12.69 -16.43
N LEU A 40 -3.61 -12.98 -15.49
CA LEU A 40 -2.46 -12.12 -15.20
C LEU A 40 -1.25 -12.58 -16.03
N VAL A 41 -0.51 -11.64 -16.60
CA VAL A 41 0.78 -11.90 -17.24
C VAL A 41 1.88 -11.33 -16.36
N ILE A 42 2.89 -12.14 -16.05
CA ILE A 42 4.08 -11.75 -15.31
C ILE A 42 5.26 -11.76 -16.27
N VAL A 43 6.04 -10.70 -16.27
CA VAL A 43 7.33 -10.61 -16.96
C VAL A 43 8.45 -10.54 -15.92
N ALA A 44 9.33 -11.53 -15.92
CA ALA A 44 10.53 -11.55 -15.10
C ALA A 44 11.55 -10.54 -15.65
N ARG A 45 12.20 -9.78 -14.77
CA ARG A 45 13.11 -8.70 -15.17
C ARG A 45 14.60 -9.03 -14.99
N ASN A 46 14.90 -10.21 -14.44
CA ASN A 46 16.26 -10.71 -14.28
C ASN A 46 16.28 -12.25 -14.28
N SER A 47 17.44 -12.85 -14.54
CA SER A 47 17.63 -14.31 -14.65
C SER A 47 17.29 -15.06 -13.38
N ARG A 48 17.57 -14.49 -12.20
CA ARG A 48 17.19 -15.09 -10.92
C ARG A 48 15.67 -15.22 -10.81
N THR A 49 14.92 -14.17 -11.15
CA THR A 49 13.46 -14.22 -11.17
C THR A 49 12.93 -15.23 -12.18
N VAL A 50 13.55 -15.35 -13.37
CA VAL A 50 13.19 -16.37 -14.36
C VAL A 50 13.24 -17.76 -13.74
N ASN A 51 14.35 -18.12 -13.09
CA ASN A 51 14.51 -19.42 -12.45
C ASN A 51 13.44 -19.67 -11.37
N LEU A 52 13.15 -18.66 -10.54
CA LEU A 52 12.13 -18.77 -9.49
C LEU A 52 10.71 -18.97 -10.08
N LEU A 53 10.37 -18.24 -11.15
CA LEU A 53 9.07 -18.40 -11.82
C LEU A 53 8.96 -19.73 -12.58
N GLU A 54 10.06 -20.23 -13.13
CA GLU A 54 10.12 -21.55 -13.78
C GLU A 54 9.80 -22.67 -12.79
N GLU A 55 10.36 -22.61 -11.58
CA GLU A 55 10.00 -23.52 -10.49
C GLU A 55 8.51 -23.45 -10.10
N LEU A 56 7.94 -22.24 -10.03
CA LEU A 56 6.51 -22.06 -9.76
C LEU A 56 5.64 -22.55 -10.93
N SER A 57 6.14 -22.46 -12.16
CA SER A 57 5.48 -23.00 -13.35
C SER A 57 5.42 -24.52 -13.29
N TYR A 58 6.49 -25.20 -12.87
CA TYR A 58 6.49 -26.66 -12.70
C TYR A 58 5.49 -27.14 -11.64
N LYS A 59 5.23 -26.32 -10.62
CA LYS A 59 4.18 -26.58 -9.61
C LYS A 59 2.75 -26.31 -10.11
N ASN A 60 2.56 -26.05 -11.41
CA ASN A 60 1.27 -25.71 -12.04
C ASN A 60 0.58 -24.47 -11.46
N TYR A 61 1.35 -23.55 -10.85
CA TYR A 61 0.80 -22.26 -10.40
C TYR A 61 0.68 -21.24 -11.53
N MET A 62 1.53 -21.38 -12.56
CA MET A 62 1.58 -20.50 -13.72
C MET A 62 1.97 -21.29 -14.98
N LYS A 63 1.68 -20.74 -16.14
CA LYS A 63 2.05 -21.28 -17.45
C LYS A 63 3.10 -20.38 -18.08
N LYS A 64 4.30 -20.91 -18.31
CA LYS A 64 5.34 -20.26 -19.14
C LYS A 64 4.80 -20.04 -20.56
N LEU A 65 4.88 -18.80 -21.03
CA LEU A 65 4.52 -18.40 -22.39
C LEU A 65 5.77 -18.21 -23.25
N ARG A 66 6.79 -17.58 -22.69
CA ARG A 66 8.12 -17.32 -23.26
C ARG A 66 9.17 -17.35 -22.14
N GLU A 67 10.44 -17.20 -22.48
CA GLU A 67 11.58 -17.31 -21.56
C GLU A 67 11.38 -16.52 -20.25
N ASP A 68 10.93 -15.28 -20.34
CA ASP A 68 10.70 -14.35 -19.24
C ASP A 68 9.22 -14.05 -18.98
N VAL A 69 8.29 -14.63 -19.76
CA VAL A 69 6.85 -14.31 -19.69
C VAL A 69 6.03 -15.50 -19.23
N TYR A 70 5.22 -15.27 -18.19
CA TYR A 70 4.39 -16.27 -17.54
C TYR A 70 2.94 -15.79 -17.48
N SER A 71 1.98 -16.71 -17.49
CA SER A 71 0.57 -16.42 -17.31
C SER A 71 -0.01 -17.15 -16.11
N ILE A 72 -0.84 -16.45 -15.34
CA ILE A 72 -1.57 -17.00 -14.20
C ILE A 72 -3.06 -16.90 -14.51
N LYS A 73 -3.74 -18.05 -14.51
CA LYS A 73 -5.20 -18.14 -14.64
C LYS A 73 -5.89 -18.57 -13.35
N ARG A 74 -5.12 -19.19 -12.45
CA ARG A 74 -5.64 -19.78 -11.21
C ARG A 74 -5.92 -18.68 -10.20
N LEU A 75 -7.19 -18.49 -9.85
CA LEU A 75 -7.63 -17.44 -8.92
C LEU A 75 -6.91 -17.47 -7.57
N SER A 76 -6.60 -18.65 -7.01
CA SER A 76 -5.87 -18.75 -5.74
C SER A 76 -4.44 -18.20 -5.84
N MET A 77 -3.76 -18.41 -6.97
CA MET A 77 -2.42 -17.87 -7.21
C MET A 77 -2.47 -16.36 -7.48
N ILE A 78 -3.51 -15.90 -8.17
CA ILE A 78 -3.76 -14.47 -8.38
C ILE A 78 -3.95 -13.77 -7.02
N ASP A 79 -4.82 -14.30 -6.16
CA ASP A 79 -5.04 -13.75 -4.80
C ASP A 79 -3.76 -13.77 -3.96
N ALA A 80 -3.02 -14.89 -4.00
CA ALA A 80 -1.74 -15.01 -3.31
C ALA A 80 -0.71 -13.99 -3.79
N LEU A 81 -0.63 -13.74 -5.10
CA LEU A 81 0.26 -12.74 -5.67
C LEU A 81 -0.10 -11.33 -5.19
N TYR A 82 -1.37 -10.94 -5.22
CA TYR A 82 -1.78 -9.63 -4.70
C TYR A 82 -1.44 -9.47 -3.22
N ARG A 83 -1.73 -10.49 -2.40
CA ARG A 83 -1.35 -10.49 -0.97
C ARG A 83 0.15 -10.40 -0.77
N PHE A 84 0.93 -11.12 -1.56
CA PHE A 84 2.39 -11.09 -1.53
C PHE A 84 2.93 -9.69 -1.85
N LEU A 85 2.47 -9.08 -2.94
CA LEU A 85 2.86 -7.70 -3.30
C LEU A 85 2.47 -6.71 -2.20
N TRP A 86 1.35 -6.96 -1.53
CA TRP A 86 0.94 -6.15 -0.39
C TRP A 86 1.89 -6.30 0.79
N ILE A 87 2.25 -7.53 1.18
CA ILE A 87 3.25 -7.79 2.23
C ILE A 87 4.58 -7.10 1.89
N ALA A 88 5.04 -7.26 0.64
CA ALA A 88 6.25 -6.61 0.16
C ALA A 88 6.18 -5.09 0.36
N ARG A 89 5.07 -4.46 -0.03
CA ARG A 89 4.88 -3.01 0.13
C ARG A 89 4.77 -2.56 1.59
N ILE A 90 4.09 -3.31 2.47
CA ILE A 90 4.05 -2.95 3.90
C ILE A 90 5.47 -2.99 4.50
N SER A 91 6.27 -3.98 4.11
CA SER A 91 7.59 -4.22 4.70
C SER A 91 8.54 -3.03 4.60
N TRP A 92 8.32 -2.11 3.65
CA TRP A 92 9.16 -0.90 3.48
C TRP A 92 9.05 0.07 4.66
N LYS A 93 7.91 0.10 5.34
CA LYS A 93 7.64 1.06 6.43
C LYS A 93 7.31 0.40 7.76
N ASN A 94 6.99 -0.89 7.74
CA ASN A 94 6.74 -1.65 8.93
C ASN A 94 7.85 -2.70 9.09
N GLU A 95 8.78 -2.38 9.97
CA GLU A 95 9.91 -3.26 10.29
C GLU A 95 9.45 -4.62 10.80
N GLU A 96 8.33 -4.72 11.54
CA GLU A 96 7.80 -6.03 11.98
C GLU A 96 7.44 -6.92 10.79
N VAL A 97 6.83 -6.36 9.74
CA VAL A 97 6.46 -7.15 8.55
C VAL A 97 7.69 -7.55 7.76
N TYR A 98 8.69 -6.67 7.65
CA TYR A 98 9.99 -7.00 7.07
C TYR A 98 10.66 -8.16 7.81
N LEU A 99 10.78 -8.05 9.13
CA LEU A 99 11.43 -9.04 10.00
C LEU A 99 10.67 -10.37 9.99
N LEU A 100 9.34 -10.33 10.02
CA LEU A 100 8.51 -11.52 9.93
C LEU A 100 8.70 -12.24 8.59
N TRP A 101 8.74 -11.50 7.47
CA TRP A 101 9.01 -12.11 6.16
C TRP A 101 10.42 -12.68 6.09
N ALA A 102 11.45 -11.94 6.52
CA ALA A 102 12.83 -12.44 6.57
C ALA A 102 12.93 -13.73 7.39
N LEU A 103 12.31 -13.77 8.58
CA LEU A 103 12.29 -14.92 9.46
C LEU A 103 11.57 -16.13 8.83
N ILE A 104 10.39 -15.92 8.24
CA ILE A 104 9.66 -16.98 7.51
C ILE A 104 10.51 -17.50 6.34
N ASN A 105 11.14 -16.61 5.58
CA ASN A 105 11.96 -16.99 4.43
C ASN A 105 13.15 -17.86 4.84
N SER A 106 13.91 -17.43 5.87
CA SER A 106 15.04 -18.21 6.41
C SER A 106 14.58 -19.54 7.02
N HIS A 107 13.48 -19.53 7.77
CA HIS A 107 12.90 -20.73 8.39
C HIS A 107 12.51 -21.78 7.34
N LEU A 108 11.88 -21.38 6.24
CA LEU A 108 11.45 -22.29 5.17
C LEU A 108 12.58 -22.85 4.28
N LYS A 109 13.79 -22.32 4.43
CA LYS A 109 15.00 -22.76 3.72
C LYS A 109 15.94 -23.61 4.57
N THR A 110 15.68 -23.70 5.87
CA THR A 110 16.60 -24.32 6.85
C THR A 110 15.90 -25.44 7.59
N SER A 111 16.68 -26.30 8.24
CA SER A 111 16.19 -27.47 8.98
C SER A 111 16.55 -27.45 10.47
N ASP A 112 17.36 -26.49 10.91
CA ASP A 112 17.87 -26.42 12.28
C ASP A 112 18.10 -24.96 12.72
N PRO A 113 18.14 -24.69 14.05
CA PRO A 113 18.26 -23.34 14.59
C PRO A 113 19.56 -22.59 14.24
N GLU A 114 20.70 -23.27 14.11
CA GLU A 114 21.97 -22.63 13.79
C GLU A 114 22.03 -22.20 12.32
N SER A 115 21.51 -23.06 11.44
CA SER A 115 21.28 -22.71 10.03
C SER A 115 20.31 -21.54 9.89
N LEU A 116 19.25 -21.47 10.69
CA LEU A 116 18.33 -20.33 10.72
C LEU A 116 19.03 -19.03 11.08
N LYS A 117 19.77 -19.04 12.20
CA LYS A 117 20.49 -17.88 12.72
C LYS A 117 21.52 -17.38 11.70
N SER A 118 22.32 -18.28 11.14
CA SER A 118 23.33 -17.94 10.13
C SER A 118 22.72 -17.44 8.83
N THR A 119 21.61 -18.05 8.36
CA THR A 119 20.90 -17.61 7.14
C THR A 119 20.29 -16.22 7.32
N LEU A 120 19.63 -15.98 8.46
CA LEU A 120 19.00 -14.69 8.76
C LEU A 120 20.05 -13.57 8.83
N LEU A 121 21.18 -13.82 9.50
CA LEU A 121 22.27 -12.86 9.59
C LEU A 121 22.94 -12.63 8.23
N ARG A 122 23.25 -13.68 7.47
CA ARG A 122 23.95 -13.57 6.18
C ARG A 122 23.10 -12.92 5.10
N GLU A 123 21.83 -13.33 4.98
CA GLU A 123 20.96 -12.85 3.90
C GLU A 123 20.32 -11.51 4.23
N PHE A 124 20.04 -11.23 5.50
CA PHE A 124 19.27 -10.05 5.90
C PHE A 124 20.00 -9.08 6.84
N ASN A 125 21.20 -9.44 7.32
CA ASN A 125 21.93 -8.68 8.34
C ASN A 125 21.09 -8.46 9.62
N VAL A 126 20.33 -9.49 10.01
CA VAL A 126 19.45 -9.47 11.18
C VAL A 126 19.84 -10.62 12.13
N GLU A 127 20.13 -10.28 13.39
CA GLU A 127 20.31 -11.26 14.46
C GLU A 127 18.96 -11.86 14.88
N LEU A 128 18.91 -13.17 15.08
CA LEU A 128 17.68 -13.90 15.41
C LEU A 128 17.03 -13.38 16.70
N GLU A 129 17.82 -13.14 17.73
CA GLU A 129 17.36 -12.69 19.05
C GLU A 129 16.76 -11.27 18.99
N LYS A 130 17.37 -10.37 18.20
CA LYS A 130 16.83 -9.03 17.92
C LYS A 130 15.55 -9.10 17.09
N CYS A 131 15.47 -10.01 16.13
CA CYS A 131 14.26 -10.23 15.32
C CYS A 131 13.10 -10.69 16.19
N LEU A 132 13.31 -11.74 17.00
CA LEU A 132 12.31 -12.34 17.87
C LEU A 132 11.79 -11.35 18.92
N SER A 133 12.68 -10.57 19.54
CA SER A 133 12.27 -9.54 20.51
C SER A 133 11.40 -8.45 19.87
N LYS A 134 11.76 -7.94 18.68
CA LYS A 134 10.94 -6.96 17.94
C LYS A 134 9.58 -7.52 17.53
N LEU A 135 9.52 -8.80 17.16
CA LEU A 135 8.27 -9.47 16.81
C LEU A 135 7.44 -9.90 18.03
N ASN A 136 8.00 -9.81 19.24
CA ASN A 136 7.42 -10.34 20.46
C ASN A 136 7.02 -11.83 20.29
N ILE A 137 8.00 -12.63 19.86
CA ILE A 137 7.88 -14.07 19.61
C ILE A 137 8.94 -14.80 20.43
N ASN A 138 8.54 -15.84 21.16
CA ASN A 138 9.48 -16.74 21.81
C ASN A 138 9.95 -17.80 20.82
N PHE A 139 11.26 -18.06 20.78
CA PHE A 139 11.79 -19.13 19.95
C PHE A 139 11.27 -20.49 20.45
N VAL A 140 10.86 -21.33 19.51
CA VAL A 140 10.41 -22.70 19.78
C VAL A 140 11.37 -23.65 19.08
N GLN A 141 12.05 -24.52 19.82
CA GLN A 141 13.02 -25.47 19.25
C GLN A 141 12.35 -26.48 18.31
N ASP A 142 11.09 -26.83 18.58
CA ASP A 142 10.26 -27.63 17.68
C ASP A 142 9.89 -26.80 16.44
N TYR A 143 10.53 -27.13 15.32
CA TYR A 143 10.42 -26.40 14.05
C TYR A 143 8.99 -26.38 13.48
N ASN A 144 8.21 -27.44 13.71
CA ASN A 144 6.83 -27.49 13.25
C ASN A 144 5.97 -26.52 14.06
N LYS A 145 6.09 -26.55 15.39
CA LYS A 145 5.42 -25.57 16.26
C LYS A 145 5.87 -24.14 16.01
N PHE A 146 7.15 -23.93 15.71
CA PHE A 146 7.65 -22.61 15.34
C PHE A 146 7.05 -22.13 14.02
N SER A 147 6.91 -23.02 13.02
CA SER A 147 6.23 -22.72 11.75
C SER A 147 4.78 -22.25 11.99
N GLU A 148 4.03 -22.98 12.80
CA GLU A 148 2.64 -22.64 13.14
C GLU A 148 2.54 -21.26 13.79
N LEU A 149 3.47 -20.94 14.70
CA LEU A 149 3.55 -19.64 15.35
C LEU A 149 3.83 -18.52 14.35
N LEU A 150 4.81 -18.71 13.45
CA LEU A 150 5.14 -17.73 12.42
C LEU A 150 3.97 -17.50 11.46
N PHE A 151 3.29 -18.56 11.04
CA PHE A 151 2.13 -18.46 10.14
C PHE A 151 0.90 -17.85 10.82
N SER A 152 0.68 -18.11 12.11
CA SER A 152 -0.35 -17.41 12.87
C SER A 152 -0.07 -15.90 12.95
N ARG A 153 1.19 -15.50 13.16
CA ARG A 153 1.59 -14.09 13.11
C ARG A 153 1.42 -13.48 11.72
N LEU A 154 1.74 -14.22 10.67
CA LEU A 154 1.48 -13.79 9.29
C LEU A 154 -0.01 -13.56 9.06
N ASP A 155 -0.87 -14.48 9.51
CA ASP A 155 -2.32 -14.36 9.42
C ASP A 155 -2.87 -13.10 10.11
N GLN A 156 -2.32 -12.73 11.27
CA GLN A 156 -2.67 -11.49 11.97
C GLN A 156 -2.29 -10.23 11.18
N GLN A 157 -1.20 -10.28 10.41
CA GLN A 157 -0.85 -9.17 9.50
C GLN A 157 -1.74 -9.19 8.26
N LEU A 158 -2.03 -10.38 7.70
CA LEU A 158 -2.92 -10.56 6.55
C LEU A 158 -4.35 -10.08 6.83
N SER A 159 -4.86 -10.22 8.06
CA SER A 159 -6.20 -9.74 8.42
C SER A 159 -6.34 -8.21 8.39
N LYS A 160 -5.21 -7.47 8.45
CA LYS A 160 -5.17 -6.01 8.31
C LYS A 160 -5.16 -5.57 6.85
N ILE A 161 -4.91 -6.49 5.92
CA ILE A 161 -4.83 -6.23 4.49
C ILE A 161 -6.26 -6.14 3.92
N PRO A 162 -6.62 -5.05 3.22
CA PRO A 162 -7.90 -4.97 2.52
C PRO A 162 -8.06 -6.12 1.52
N PRO A 163 -9.26 -6.69 1.32
CA PRO A 163 -9.55 -7.64 0.24
C PRO A 163 -9.01 -7.20 -1.13
N VAL A 164 -8.61 -8.14 -1.99
CA VAL A 164 -7.98 -7.85 -3.30
C VAL A 164 -8.76 -6.84 -4.14
N LEU A 165 -10.10 -6.96 -4.19
CA LEU A 165 -10.95 -6.00 -4.90
C LEU A 165 -10.80 -4.56 -4.36
N LEU A 166 -10.68 -4.39 -3.04
CA LEU A 166 -10.42 -3.09 -2.41
C LEU A 166 -9.05 -2.56 -2.80
N GLN A 167 -8.03 -3.42 -2.83
CA GLN A 167 -6.67 -3.06 -3.24
C GLN A 167 -6.65 -2.56 -4.69
N LYS A 168 -7.27 -3.31 -5.61
CA LYS A 168 -7.37 -2.96 -7.03
C LYS A 168 -8.03 -1.61 -7.27
N ILE A 169 -9.14 -1.34 -6.59
CA ILE A 169 -9.84 -0.04 -6.68
C ILE A 169 -8.93 1.11 -6.25
N VAL A 170 -8.25 0.94 -5.11
CA VAL A 170 -7.33 1.94 -4.60
C VAL A 170 -6.17 2.13 -5.58
N ASP A 171 -5.49 1.05 -6.00
CA ASP A 171 -4.38 1.09 -6.94
C ASP A 171 -4.78 1.78 -8.26
N TYR A 172 -5.96 1.46 -8.78
CA TYR A 172 -6.48 2.08 -10.01
C TYR A 172 -6.68 3.60 -9.86
N LEU A 173 -7.34 4.03 -8.77
CA LEU A 173 -7.52 5.45 -8.45
C LEU A 173 -6.19 6.16 -8.14
N CYS A 174 -5.18 5.45 -7.66
CA CYS A 174 -3.85 6.01 -7.46
C CYS A 174 -3.15 6.29 -8.81
N VAL A 175 -3.28 5.39 -9.78
CA VAL A 175 -2.67 5.59 -11.10
C VAL A 175 -3.43 6.62 -11.95
N HIS A 176 -4.77 6.55 -11.97
CA HIS A 176 -5.60 7.29 -12.93
C HIS A 176 -6.16 8.60 -12.36
N GLY A 177 -6.15 8.79 -11.04
CA GLY A 177 -6.57 10.03 -10.40
C GLY A 177 -8.06 10.12 -10.13
N GLU A 178 -8.68 11.21 -10.58
CA GLU A 178 -10.09 11.50 -10.32
C GLU A 178 -10.98 10.71 -11.29
N LEU A 179 -11.84 9.83 -10.76
CA LEU A 179 -12.75 9.00 -11.55
C LEU A 179 -14.15 8.99 -10.97
N THR A 180 -15.15 8.95 -11.84
CA THR A 180 -16.53 8.73 -11.44
C THR A 180 -16.76 7.26 -11.07
N VAL A 181 -17.78 7.00 -10.25
CA VAL A 181 -18.19 5.62 -9.92
C VAL A 181 -18.55 4.81 -11.18
N GLU A 182 -19.04 5.47 -12.24
CA GLU A 182 -19.35 4.80 -13.50
C GLU A 182 -18.11 4.34 -14.26
N GLU A 183 -17.11 5.22 -14.41
CA GLU A 183 -15.84 4.88 -15.05
C GLU A 183 -15.16 3.73 -14.30
N LEU A 184 -15.16 3.81 -12.97
CA LEU A 184 -14.67 2.73 -12.12
C LEU A 184 -15.50 1.44 -12.32
N SER A 185 -16.82 1.56 -12.40
CA SER A 185 -17.70 0.40 -12.62
C SER A 185 -17.45 -0.27 -13.97
N ARG A 186 -17.26 0.50 -15.05
CA ARG A 186 -16.99 -0.06 -16.38
C ARG A 186 -15.74 -0.94 -16.35
N ARG A 187 -14.74 -0.55 -15.57
CA ARG A 187 -13.49 -1.31 -15.43
C ARG A 187 -13.61 -2.55 -14.54
N ILE A 188 -14.41 -2.48 -13.47
CA ILE A 188 -14.51 -3.56 -12.48
C ILE A 188 -15.65 -4.54 -12.83
N ILE A 189 -16.64 -4.13 -13.63
CA ILE A 189 -17.67 -5.02 -14.17
C ILE A 189 -17.03 -6.12 -15.03
N GLU A 190 -15.92 -5.83 -15.73
CA GLU A 190 -15.11 -6.82 -16.45
C GLU A 190 -14.59 -7.94 -15.51
N GLU A 191 -14.52 -7.69 -14.20
CA GLU A 191 -14.16 -8.67 -13.16
C GLU A 191 -15.37 -9.39 -12.53
N GLY A 192 -16.59 -9.20 -13.06
CA GLY A 192 -17.81 -9.83 -12.56
C GLY A 192 -18.39 -9.22 -11.29
N VAL A 193 -17.94 -8.01 -10.91
CA VAL A 193 -18.43 -7.33 -9.71
C VAL A 193 -19.69 -6.52 -10.03
N SER A 194 -20.77 -6.78 -9.29
CA SER A 194 -22.00 -5.98 -9.42
C SER A 194 -21.78 -4.53 -8.97
N ILE A 195 -22.50 -3.60 -9.59
CA ILE A 195 -22.50 -2.18 -9.17
C ILE A 195 -22.85 -2.01 -7.69
N SER A 196 -23.76 -2.84 -7.16
CA SER A 196 -24.15 -2.82 -5.75
C SER A 196 -23.00 -3.19 -4.82
N THR A 197 -22.20 -4.18 -5.22
CA THR A 197 -21.00 -4.61 -4.51
C THR A 197 -19.96 -3.50 -4.54
N LEU A 198 -19.77 -2.84 -5.69
CA LEU A 198 -18.86 -1.71 -5.83
C LEU A 198 -19.22 -0.58 -4.85
N TYR A 199 -20.49 -0.18 -4.74
CA TYR A 199 -20.90 0.84 -3.77
C TYR A 199 -20.62 0.45 -2.31
N LYS A 200 -20.85 -0.82 -1.93
CA LYS A 200 -20.51 -1.32 -0.58
C LYS A 200 -19.00 -1.22 -0.31
N VAL A 201 -18.20 -1.58 -1.31
CA VAL A 201 -16.74 -1.53 -1.27
C VAL A 201 -16.23 -0.10 -1.17
N LEU A 202 -16.75 0.81 -2.00
CA LEU A 202 -16.44 2.24 -1.97
C LEU A 202 -16.83 2.90 -0.64
N SER A 203 -17.98 2.52 -0.05
CA SER A 203 -18.38 2.99 1.28
C SER A 203 -17.37 2.60 2.35
N ARG A 204 -16.86 1.36 2.31
CA ARG A 204 -15.79 0.90 3.22
C ARG A 204 -14.49 1.67 3.01
N LEU A 205 -14.07 1.90 1.77
CA LEU A 205 -12.87 2.69 1.46
C LEU A 205 -12.97 4.14 1.95
N LYS A 206 -14.14 4.77 1.77
CA LYS A 206 -14.42 6.12 2.29
C LYS A 206 -14.32 6.16 3.81
N LYS A 207 -14.96 5.22 4.51
CA LYS A 207 -14.90 5.11 5.99
C LYS A 207 -13.48 4.88 6.50
N ALA A 208 -12.69 4.07 5.81
CA ALA A 208 -11.30 3.81 6.15
C ALA A 208 -10.31 4.86 5.59
N ASN A 209 -10.81 5.95 5.00
CA ASN A 209 -10.04 7.07 4.47
C ASN A 209 -9.02 6.70 3.36
N TYR A 210 -9.29 5.64 2.60
CA TYR A 210 -8.48 5.26 1.44
C TYR A 210 -8.82 6.09 0.19
N ILE A 211 -10.07 6.57 0.10
CA ILE A 211 -10.57 7.39 -1.02
C ILE A 211 -11.45 8.51 -0.46
N ARG A 212 -11.62 9.58 -1.23
CA ARG A 212 -12.52 10.69 -0.89
C ARG A 212 -13.32 11.15 -2.11
N VAL A 213 -14.47 11.77 -1.85
CA VAL A 213 -15.24 12.48 -2.87
C VAL A 213 -14.64 13.87 -3.03
N VAL A 214 -14.15 14.18 -4.23
CA VAL A 214 -13.62 15.52 -4.55
C VAL A 214 -14.77 16.50 -4.74
N LYS A 215 -15.74 16.11 -5.56
CA LYS A 215 -16.92 16.90 -5.89
C LYS A 215 -17.98 16.00 -6.50
N HIS A 216 -19.18 16.55 -6.67
CA HIS A 216 -20.23 15.93 -7.45
C HIS A 216 -20.23 16.53 -8.87
N VAL A 217 -20.20 15.69 -9.90
CA VAL A 217 -20.14 16.11 -11.31
C VAL A 217 -21.31 15.57 -12.12
N ARG A 218 -21.86 16.37 -13.02
CA ARG A 218 -22.88 15.92 -13.95
C ARG A 218 -22.21 15.58 -15.28
N ILE A 219 -22.36 14.32 -15.74
CA ILE A 219 -21.74 13.86 -17.00
C ILE A 219 -22.54 14.35 -18.22
N SER A 220 -23.85 14.55 -18.07
CA SER A 220 -24.72 15.13 -19.10
C SER A 220 -25.62 16.21 -18.50
N SER A 221 -26.08 17.16 -19.31
CA SER A 221 -26.88 18.31 -18.85
C SER A 221 -28.15 17.91 -18.08
N ARG A 222 -28.73 16.74 -18.37
CA ARG A 222 -29.92 16.19 -17.70
C ARG A 222 -29.68 14.93 -16.87
N GLY A 223 -28.43 14.47 -16.73
CA GLY A 223 -28.09 13.25 -15.99
C GLY A 223 -28.00 13.44 -14.47
N PRO A 224 -27.96 12.35 -13.68
CA PRO A 224 -27.77 12.42 -12.23
C PRO A 224 -26.36 12.92 -11.86
N MET A 225 -26.23 13.50 -10.66
CA MET A 225 -24.94 13.89 -10.11
C MET A 225 -24.10 12.66 -9.75
N ARG A 226 -22.89 12.66 -10.30
CA ARG A 226 -21.74 11.75 -10.17
C ARG A 226 -20.90 11.98 -8.92
N GLU A 227 -20.65 11.01 -8.03
CA GLU A 227 -19.48 11.14 -7.13
C GLU A 227 -18.20 11.08 -7.99
N LEU A 228 -17.38 12.13 -7.95
CA LEU A 228 -16.02 12.12 -8.48
C LEU A 228 -15.07 11.75 -7.34
N LEU A 229 -14.46 10.57 -7.45
CA LEU A 229 -13.63 9.96 -6.42
C LEU A 229 -12.16 10.18 -6.74
N THR A 230 -11.37 10.38 -5.70
CA THR A 230 -9.90 10.32 -5.78
C THR A 230 -9.35 9.48 -4.65
N SER A 231 -8.17 8.91 -4.85
CA SER A 231 -7.44 8.20 -3.82
C SER A 231 -6.84 9.18 -2.81
N ASN A 232 -6.71 8.76 -1.55
CA ASN A 232 -5.88 9.45 -0.58
C ASN A 232 -4.43 9.03 -0.84
N CYS A 233 -3.57 9.95 -1.28
CA CYS A 233 -2.19 9.63 -1.67
C CYS A 233 -1.32 9.04 -0.54
N ASN A 234 -1.69 9.25 0.73
CA ASN A 234 -1.01 8.64 1.89
C ASN A 234 -1.47 7.21 2.15
N LYS A 235 -2.65 6.84 1.64
CA LYS A 235 -3.27 5.51 1.78
C LYS A 235 -3.30 4.73 0.47
N CYS A 236 -2.95 5.37 -0.65
CA CYS A 236 -2.46 4.68 -1.83
C CYS A 236 -1.37 3.72 -1.39
N LEU A 237 -1.54 2.46 -1.75
CA LEU A 237 -0.50 1.48 -1.52
C LEU A 237 0.78 1.99 -2.18
N TYR A 238 1.80 2.03 -1.36
CA TYR A 238 2.86 3.01 -1.35
C TYR A 238 3.49 3.30 -2.74
N ASN A 239 3.55 4.59 -3.07
CA ASN A 239 4.28 5.26 -4.18
C ASN A 239 3.75 5.11 -5.61
N TYR A 240 2.52 4.61 -5.81
CA TYR A 240 1.89 4.63 -7.14
C TYR A 240 0.67 5.53 -7.26
N SER A 241 0.58 6.58 -6.44
CA SER A 241 -0.17 7.75 -6.90
C SER A 241 0.70 8.47 -7.92
N SER A 242 0.16 8.86 -9.09
CA SER A 242 0.95 9.70 -10.00
C SER A 242 1.52 10.90 -9.22
N HIS A 243 2.76 11.30 -9.50
CA HIS A 243 3.38 12.46 -8.82
C HIS A 243 2.44 13.67 -8.85
N ASP A 244 1.75 13.84 -9.97
CA ASP A 244 0.74 14.86 -10.21
C ASP A 244 -0.46 14.76 -9.23
N ILE A 245 -0.98 13.56 -8.94
CA ILE A 245 -2.06 13.34 -7.96
C ILE A 245 -1.59 13.68 -6.54
N CYS A 246 -0.37 13.26 -6.19
CA CYS A 246 0.25 13.59 -4.90
C CYS A 246 0.40 15.10 -4.70
N TYR A 247 0.89 15.80 -5.72
CA TYR A 247 1.04 17.24 -5.70
C TYR A 247 -0.31 17.94 -5.55
N LYS A 248 -1.29 17.61 -6.41
CA LYS A 248 -2.64 18.18 -6.33
C LYS A 248 -3.29 17.92 -4.97
N SER A 249 -3.12 16.72 -4.40
CA SER A 249 -3.63 16.40 -3.07
C SER A 249 -2.99 17.28 -1.99
N SER A 250 -1.67 17.44 -2.02
CA SER A 250 -0.92 18.25 -1.06
C SER A 250 -1.32 19.73 -1.15
N LEU A 251 -1.49 20.25 -2.37
CA LEU A 251 -1.92 21.63 -2.61
C LEU A 251 -3.37 21.88 -2.17
N ASN A 252 -4.27 20.92 -2.41
CA ASN A 252 -5.64 21.00 -1.91
C ASN A 252 -5.68 20.97 -0.38
N GLN A 253 -4.85 20.14 0.25
CA GLN A 253 -4.73 20.08 1.71
C GLN A 253 -4.16 21.40 2.26
N LEU A 254 -3.14 21.96 1.59
CA LEU A 254 -2.58 23.27 1.92
C LEU A 254 -3.64 24.37 1.80
N SER A 255 -4.41 24.41 0.70
CA SER A 255 -5.49 25.39 0.52
C SER A 255 -6.55 25.27 1.61
N ALA A 256 -6.95 24.05 1.97
CA ALA A 256 -7.88 23.81 3.05
C ALA A 256 -7.34 24.31 4.41
N ILE A 257 -6.04 24.11 4.67
CA ILE A 257 -5.36 24.62 5.87
C ILE A 257 -5.29 26.15 5.84
N LEU A 258 -4.90 26.76 4.73
CA LEU A 258 -4.79 28.22 4.63
C LEU A 258 -6.15 28.90 4.80
N TYR A 259 -7.19 28.30 4.24
CA TYR A 259 -8.56 28.73 4.48
C TYR A 259 -8.94 28.57 5.96
N ALA A 260 -8.71 27.40 6.55
CA ALA A 260 -9.07 27.16 7.93
C ALA A 260 -8.31 28.08 8.91
N PHE A 261 -6.98 28.10 8.87
CA PHE A 261 -6.10 28.81 9.82
C PHE A 261 -6.04 30.31 9.61
N TYR A 262 -6.15 30.78 8.38
CA TYR A 262 -5.87 32.18 8.07
C TYR A 262 -7.00 32.85 7.30
N ASN A 263 -8.13 32.16 7.06
CA ASN A 263 -9.23 32.61 6.21
C ASN A 263 -8.76 33.09 4.82
N LYS A 264 -7.69 32.46 4.29
CA LYS A 264 -7.06 32.77 3.01
C LYS A 264 -7.15 31.58 2.07
N PRO A 265 -8.26 31.41 1.33
CA PRO A 265 -8.35 30.34 0.35
C PRO A 265 -7.42 30.62 -0.84
N LEU A 266 -6.72 29.61 -1.34
CA LEU A 266 -5.98 29.72 -2.59
C LEU A 266 -6.96 29.68 -3.76
N THR A 267 -6.81 30.59 -4.73
CA THR A 267 -7.61 30.55 -5.95
C THR A 267 -7.13 29.42 -6.86
N SER A 268 -7.94 29.04 -7.85
CA SER A 268 -7.54 28.03 -8.85
C SER A 268 -6.24 28.40 -9.57
N LYS A 269 -6.00 29.70 -9.82
CA LYS A 269 -4.77 30.20 -10.44
C LYS A 269 -3.55 30.04 -9.53
N ASP A 270 -3.72 30.30 -8.22
CA ASP A 270 -2.63 30.13 -7.25
C ASP A 270 -2.23 28.66 -7.11
N LEU A 271 -3.23 27.76 -7.09
CA LEU A 271 -3.02 26.32 -7.07
C LEU A 271 -2.28 25.82 -8.32
N GLU A 272 -2.65 26.34 -9.50
CA GLU A 272 -2.00 25.98 -10.75
C GLU A 272 -0.55 26.47 -10.81
N LYS A 273 -0.28 27.70 -10.34
CA LYS A 273 1.08 28.24 -10.24
C LYS A 273 1.95 27.42 -9.30
N LEU A 274 1.47 27.14 -8.08
CA LEU A 274 2.19 26.30 -7.11
C LEU A 274 2.42 24.89 -7.65
N TYR A 275 1.47 24.33 -8.39
CA TYR A 275 1.62 23.03 -9.01
C TYR A 275 2.76 23.02 -10.05
N ILE A 276 2.85 24.03 -10.91
CA ILE A 276 3.93 24.16 -11.90
C ILE A 276 5.29 24.29 -11.20
N GLU A 277 5.39 25.11 -10.15
CA GLU A 277 6.61 25.29 -9.36
C GLU A 277 7.03 24.01 -8.61
N PHE A 278 6.08 23.28 -8.04
CA PHE A 278 6.36 22.01 -7.36
C PHE A 278 6.78 20.92 -8.35
N LYS A 279 6.24 20.94 -9.57
CA LYS A 279 6.58 19.97 -10.62
C LYS A 279 7.93 20.24 -11.28
N SER A 280 8.39 21.49 -11.33
CA SER A 280 9.69 21.85 -11.91
C SER A 280 10.87 21.39 -11.05
N ILE A 281 10.63 21.10 -9.76
CA ILE A 281 11.62 20.55 -8.85
C ILE A 281 11.34 19.03 -8.69
N PRO A 282 12.29 18.14 -9.03
CA PRO A 282 12.08 16.69 -9.01
C PRO A 282 12.15 16.15 -7.57
N TYR A 283 11.26 16.62 -6.70
CA TYR A 283 11.20 16.12 -5.33
C TYR A 283 10.92 14.62 -5.34
N PRO A 284 11.72 13.81 -4.62
CA PRO A 284 11.41 12.41 -4.43
C PRO A 284 10.00 12.27 -3.84
N GLN A 285 9.19 11.34 -4.33
CA GLN A 285 7.80 11.16 -3.91
C GLN A 285 7.64 11.02 -2.38
N ARG A 286 8.63 10.42 -1.71
CA ARG A 286 8.72 10.33 -0.24
C ARG A 286 8.68 11.69 0.46
N VAL A 287 9.27 12.73 -0.12
CA VAL A 287 9.30 14.10 0.42
C VAL A 287 7.90 14.72 0.30
N ILE A 288 7.27 14.63 -0.87
CA ILE A 288 5.91 15.13 -1.11
C ILE A 288 4.91 14.48 -0.14
N LYS A 289 5.06 13.18 0.11
CA LYS A 289 4.22 12.46 1.07
C LYS A 289 4.44 12.90 2.51
N ARG A 290 5.68 13.10 2.94
CA ARG A 290 5.97 13.67 4.27
C ARG A 290 5.31 15.04 4.43
N ILE A 291 5.38 15.88 3.41
CA ILE A 291 4.68 17.18 3.40
C ILE A 291 3.18 16.96 3.57
N ASN A 292 2.57 16.07 2.79
CA ASN A 292 1.13 15.80 2.91
C ASN A 292 0.74 15.21 4.29
N ASP A 293 1.56 14.32 4.88
CA ASP A 293 1.35 13.79 6.22
C ASP A 293 1.39 14.90 7.30
N ILE A 294 2.32 15.86 7.16
CA ILE A 294 2.39 17.04 8.03
C ILE A 294 1.12 17.89 7.87
N LEU A 295 0.70 18.17 6.63
CA LEU A 295 -0.49 18.97 6.35
C LEU A 295 -1.77 18.29 6.90
N VAL A 296 -1.92 16.98 6.72
CA VAL A 296 -3.04 16.23 7.30
C VAL A 296 -2.99 16.30 8.82
N SER A 297 -1.83 16.11 9.44
CA SER A 297 -1.67 16.18 10.90
C SER A 297 -2.05 17.56 11.44
N LEU A 298 -1.65 18.65 10.76
CA LEU A 298 -2.05 20.01 11.12
C LEU A 298 -3.57 20.21 11.07
N SER A 299 -4.25 19.64 10.07
CA SER A 299 -5.71 19.72 9.99
C SER A 299 -6.42 18.97 11.13
N ILE A 300 -5.86 17.84 11.59
CA ILE A 300 -6.39 17.06 12.71
C ILE A 300 -6.10 17.76 14.04
N ILE A 301 -4.91 18.34 14.20
CA ILE A 301 -4.58 19.13 15.39
C ILE A 301 -5.59 20.25 15.54
N ARG A 302 -5.87 21.00 14.47
CA ARG A 302 -6.87 22.07 14.50
C ARG A 302 -8.26 21.61 14.93
N SER A 303 -8.77 20.53 14.33
CA SER A 303 -10.12 20.05 14.69
C SER A 303 -10.20 19.63 16.16
N ARG A 304 -9.07 19.19 16.74
CA ARG A 304 -8.93 18.97 18.18
C ARG A 304 -8.74 20.26 18.97
N LEU A 305 -8.07 21.29 18.44
CA LEU A 305 -7.97 22.61 19.08
C LEU A 305 -9.33 23.33 19.15
N GLU A 306 -10.24 23.07 18.22
CA GLU A 306 -11.62 23.60 18.25
C GLU A 306 -12.51 22.88 19.27
N ASP A 307 -12.09 21.73 19.81
CA ASP A 307 -12.75 21.09 20.95
C ASP A 307 -12.51 21.91 22.24
N LYS A 308 -13.60 22.35 22.87
CA LYS A 308 -13.60 23.21 24.07
C LYS A 308 -12.72 22.65 25.20
N LEU A 309 -12.74 21.33 25.38
CA LEU A 309 -12.01 20.68 26.47
C LEU A 309 -10.50 20.70 26.19
N THR A 310 -10.11 20.34 24.98
CA THR A 310 -8.72 20.38 24.52
C THR A 310 -8.16 21.81 24.53
N SER A 311 -8.92 22.79 24.02
CA SER A 311 -8.55 24.22 24.06
C SER A 311 -8.34 24.73 25.48
N SER A 312 -9.24 24.40 26.41
CA SER A 312 -9.12 24.82 27.81
C SER A 312 -7.90 24.24 28.51
N ILE A 313 -7.55 22.98 28.23
CA ILE A 313 -6.33 22.34 28.76
C ILE A 313 -5.09 23.03 28.20
N LEU A 314 -5.05 23.31 26.90
CA LEU A 314 -3.91 23.96 26.26
C LEU A 314 -3.70 25.39 26.77
N HIS A 315 -4.78 26.15 26.96
CA HIS A 315 -4.71 27.47 27.59
C HIS A 315 -4.14 27.39 29.01
N ARG A 316 -4.56 26.41 29.82
CA ARG A 316 -3.97 26.23 31.15
C ARG A 316 -2.48 25.89 31.10
N ILE A 317 -2.04 25.08 30.15
CA ILE A 317 -0.60 24.78 29.99
C ILE A 317 0.14 26.04 29.55
N GLN A 318 -0.40 26.83 28.62
CA GLN A 318 0.16 28.12 28.22
C GLN A 318 0.29 29.07 29.42
N ASP A 319 -0.77 29.23 30.20
CA ASP A 319 -0.79 30.09 31.39
C ASP A 319 0.23 29.63 32.44
N THR A 320 0.43 28.31 32.57
CA THR A 320 1.35 27.73 33.56
C THR A 320 2.80 27.79 33.10
N THR A 321 3.06 27.60 31.81
CA THR A 321 4.43 27.47 31.26
C THR A 321 4.96 28.75 30.63
N GLY A 322 4.09 29.70 30.30
CA GLY A 322 4.42 30.91 29.55
C GLY A 322 4.76 30.65 28.08
N ILE A 323 4.70 29.40 27.61
CA ILE A 323 5.01 29.03 26.23
C ILE A 323 3.73 29.05 25.42
N ASN A 324 3.74 29.78 24.30
CA ASN A 324 2.60 29.80 23.40
C ASN A 324 2.58 28.51 22.56
N ILE A 325 1.60 27.64 22.82
CA ILE A 325 1.47 26.32 22.18
C ILE A 325 0.72 26.41 20.82
N ILE A 326 0.09 27.56 20.55
CA ILE A 326 -0.67 27.87 19.32
C ILE A 326 -0.18 29.18 18.72
#